data_AF-A0A1V5P7N5-F1
#
_entry.id   AF-A0A1V5P7N5-F1
#
_cell.length_a   1.000
_cell.length_b   1.000
_cell.length_c   1.000
_cell.angle_alpha   90.00
_cell.angle_beta   90.00
_cell.angle_gamma   90.00
#
_symmetry.space_group_name_H-M   'P 1'
#
loop_
_entity.id
_entity.type
_entity.pdbx_description
1 polymer ?
#
loop_
_entity_poly.entity_id
_entity_poly.type
_entity_poly.pdbx_seq_one_letter_code
_entity_poly.pdbx_strand_id
1 'polypeptide(L)' 'MERILRIIQYYPGAVIAMVQGGVWRGACDLVMTCDMIIGDPTSSFAITPVK' A
#
# COMPACT_ATOMS: atom_id res chain seq x y z
N MET A 1 8.23 -8.86 -6.02
CA MET A 1 7.46 -7.89 -5.19
C MET A 1 8.37 -7.15 -4.22
N GLU A 2 9.23 -7.86 -3.47
CA GLU A 2 10.17 -7.27 -2.51
C GLU A 2 11.02 -6.09 -3.03
N ARG A 3 11.43 -6.12 -4.31
CA ARG A 3 12.20 -5.02 -4.91
C ARG A 3 11.45 -3.69 -4.91
N ILE A 4 10.14 -3.71 -5.20
CA ILE A 4 9.32 -2.49 -5.23
C ILE A 4 9.14 -1.96 -3.81
N LEU A 5 8.85 -2.85 -2.85
CA LEU A 5 8.72 -2.48 -1.44
C LEU A 5 10.01 -1.83 -0.91
N ARG A 6 11.18 -2.40 -1.22
CA ARG A 6 12.47 -1.81 -0.86
C ARG A 6 12.69 -0.44 -1.49
N ILE A 7 12.30 -0.25 -2.75
CA ILE A 7 12.46 1.06 -3.40
C ILE A 7 11.64 2.13 -2.67
N ILE A 8 10.42 1.81 -2.25
CA ILE A 8 9.56 2.73 -1.48
C ILE A 8 10.17 3.00 -0.11
N GLN A 9 10.61 1.95 0.61
CA GLN A 9 11.22 2.08 1.94
C GLN A 9 12.49 2.94 1.97
N TYR A 10 13.29 2.89 0.90
CA TYR A 10 14.55 3.65 0.81
C TYR A 10 14.43 4.92 -0.02
N TYR A 11 13.22 5.31 -0.43
CA TYR A 11 13.02 6.55 -1.16
C TYR A 11 13.27 7.74 -0.22
N PRO A 12 14.13 8.72 -0.59
CA PRO A 12 14.48 9.82 0.30
C PRO A 12 13.38 10.88 0.46
N GLY A 13 12.26 10.77 -0.27
CA GLY A 13 11.11 11.67 -0.18
C GLY A 13 9.87 10.95 0.37
N ALA A 14 8.77 11.68 0.52
CA ALA A 14 7.50 11.08 0.91
C ALA A 14 6.84 10.36 -0.26
N VAL A 15 6.40 9.12 -0.04
CA VAL A 15 5.58 8.33 -0.96
C VAL A 15 4.14 8.32 -0.46
N ILE A 16 3.22 8.85 -1.27
CA ILE A 16 1.80 8.92 -0.94
C ILE A 16 1.02 7.97 -1.84
N ALA A 17 0.29 7.04 -1.24
CA ALA A 17 -0.64 6.17 -1.95
C ALA A 17 -2.04 6.79 -1.96
N MET A 18 -2.58 7.04 -3.16
CA MET A 18 -3.99 7.38 -3.34
C MET A 18 -4.77 6.13 -3.68
N VAL A 19 -5.79 5.80 -2.89
CA VAL A 19 -6.62 4.61 -3.05
C VAL A 19 -8.03 5.00 -3.45
N GLN A 20 -8.54 4.28 -4.44
CA GLN A 20 -9.95 4.31 -4.84
C GLN A 20 -10.38 2.86 -5.04
N GLY A 21 -11.49 2.45 -4.42
CA GLY A 21 -11.97 1.07 -4.46
C GLY A 21 -11.15 0.08 -3.61
N GLY A 22 -11.07 -1.18 -4.03
CA GLY A 22 -10.52 -2.26 -3.20
C GLY A 22 -9.02 -2.54 -3.38
N VAL A 23 -8.29 -2.68 -2.28
CA VAL A 23 -6.89 -3.12 -2.21
C VAL A 23 -6.82 -4.52 -1.58
N TRP A 24 -6.22 -5.47 -2.29
CA TRP A 24 -6.23 -6.90 -1.93
C TRP A 24 -4.84 -7.54 -2.05
N ARG A 25 -4.52 -8.47 -1.14
CA ARG A 25 -3.31 -9.31 -1.18
C ARG A 25 -2.03 -8.47 -1.25
N GLY A 26 -1.13 -8.72 -2.22
CA GLY A 26 0.15 -8.03 -2.34
C GLY A 26 0.05 -6.53 -2.65
N ALA A 27 -1.12 -6.04 -3.05
CA ALA A 27 -1.35 -4.60 -3.12
C ALA A 27 -1.45 -3.96 -1.73
N CYS A 28 -1.91 -4.71 -0.72
CA CYS A 28 -1.91 -4.24 0.67
C CYS A 28 -0.48 -4.01 1.16
N ASP A 29 0.43 -4.95 0.92
CA ASP A 29 1.85 -4.79 1.32
C ASP A 29 2.47 -3.55 0.68
N LEU A 30 2.15 -3.28 -0.59
CA LEU A 30 2.64 -2.11 -1.30
C LEU A 30 2.11 -0.80 -0.69
N VAL A 31 0.79 -0.69 -0.54
CA VAL A 31 0.14 0.53 -0.04
C VAL A 31 0.54 0.80 1.41
N MET A 32 0.68 -0.25 2.22
CA MET A 32 1.12 -0.15 3.62
C MET A 32 2.61 0.16 3.78
N THR A 33 3.40 0.09 2.70
CA THR A 33 4.82 0.47 2.71
C THR A 33 5.02 1.98 2.45
N CYS A 34 4.02 2.69 1.93
CA CYS A 34 4.07 4.13 1.71
C CYS A 34 4.01 4.92 3.03
N ASP A 35 4.52 6.16 3.04
CA ASP A 35 4.52 7.03 4.22
C ASP A 35 3.12 7.54 4.59
N MET A 36 2.25 7.70 3.60
CA MET A 36 0.87 8.15 3.77
C MET A 36 -0.06 7.48 2.77
N ILE A 37 -1.28 7.21 3.22
CA ILE A 37 -2.35 6.64 2.39
C ILE A 37 -3.55 7.58 2.46
N ILE A 38 -4.09 7.96 1.30
CA ILE A 38 -5.29 8.78 1.16
C ILE A 38 -6.32 7.97 0.38
N GLY A 39 -7.44 7.66 1.02
CA GLY A 39 -8.55 6.95 0.40
C GLY A 39 -9.76 7.86 0.19
N ASP A 40 -10.53 7.60 -0.86
CA ASP A 40 -11.91 8.08 -0.97
C ASP A 40 -12.87 7.21 -0.12
N PRO A 41 -14.16 7.58 0.01
CA PRO A 41 -15.14 6.76 0.73
C PRO A 41 -15.40 5.36 0.14
N THR A 42 -14.93 5.07 -1.08
CA THR A 42 -15.04 3.75 -1.71
C THR A 42 -13.87 2.83 -1.38
N SER A 43 -12.85 3.35 -0.70
CA SER A 43 -11.63 2.64 -0.38
C SER A 43 -11.87 1.50 0.61
N SER A 44 -11.44 0.28 0.26
CA SER A 44 -11.50 -0.90 1.12
C SER A 44 -10.21 -1.71 1.07
N PHE A 45 -9.85 -2.33 2.19
CA PHE A 45 -8.61 -3.10 2.33
C PHE A 45 -8.93 -4.51 2.81
N ALA A 46 -8.44 -5.50 2.09
CA ALA A 46 -8.61 -6.90 2.43
C ALA A 46 -7.25 -7.55 2.68
N ILE A 47 -6.87 -7.59 3.96
CA ILE A 47 -5.70 -8.32 4.44
C ILE A 47 -6.18 -9.67 4.97
N THR A 48 -5.86 -10.73 4.25
CA THR A 48 -6.12 -12.09 4.71
C THR A 48 -4.88 -12.62 5.42
N PRO A 49 -4.92 -12.84 6.76
CA PRO A 49 -3.83 -13.52 7.43
C PRO A 49 -3.67 -14.93 6.86
N VAL A 50 -2.44 -15.27 6.49
CA VAL A 50 -2.06 -16.67 6.22
C VAL A 50 -1.82 -17.34 7.56
N LYS A 51 -2.39 -18.53 7.75
CA LYS A 51 -2.10 -19.40 8.91
C LYS A 51 -0.63 -19.80 8.92
#